data_AF-A0A0L8GXV3-F1
#
_entry.id   AF-A0A0L8GXV3-F1
#
_cell.length_a   1.000
_cell.length_b   1.000
_cell.length_c   1.000
_cell.angle_alpha   90.00
_cell.angle_beta   90.00
_cell.angle_gamma   90.00
#
_symmetry.space_group_name_H-M   'P 1'
#
loop_
_entity.id
_entity.type
_entity.pdbx_description
1 polymer ?
#
loop_
_entity_poly.entity_id
_entity_poly.type
_entity_poly.pdbx_seq_one_letter_code
_entity_poly.pdbx_strand_id
1 'polypeptide(L)' 'MNPGIVNTNLHRHTPFRAHSFINLCFSPFIWYMFKKPEDGINTIMFCALEDALGNTSGKYFV' A
#
# COMPACT_ATOMS: atom_id res chain seq x y z
N MET A 1 10.59 3.02 3.86
CA MET A 1 9.69 3.28 2.73
C MET A 1 8.32 2.74 3.08
N ASN A 2 7.26 3.49 2.84
CA ASN A 2 5.91 3.01 3.08
C ASN A 2 5.05 3.31 1.84
N PRO A 3 4.63 2.30 1.08
CA PRO A 3 3.80 2.50 -0.12
C PRO A 3 2.37 2.99 0.19
N GLY A 4 2.06 3.27 1.46
CA GLY A 4 0.76 3.71 1.91
C GLY A 4 -0.24 2.58 2.01
N ILE A 5 -1.53 2.91 1.95
CA ILE A 5 -2.62 1.94 2.04
C ILE A 5 -2.93 1.42 0.63
N VAL A 6 -2.50 0.19 0.37
CA VAL A 6 -2.53 -0.44 -0.95
C VAL A 6 -3.33 -1.74 -0.87
N ASN A 7 -4.22 -1.96 -1.85
CA ASN A 7 -5.07 -3.15 -1.89
C ASN A 7 -4.26 -4.38 -2.30
N THR A 8 -3.52 -4.93 -1.34
CA THR A 8 -2.75 -6.16 -1.49
C THR A 8 -3.39 -7.31 -0.72
N ASN A 9 -2.87 -8.52 -0.91
CA ASN A 9 -3.29 -9.71 -0.15
C ASN A 9 -2.76 -9.73 1.30
N LEU A 10 -2.12 -8.67 1.80
CA LEU A 10 -1.71 -8.58 3.21
C LEU A 10 -2.90 -8.63 4.16
N HIS A 11 -4.01 -7.98 3.79
CA HIS A 11 -5.20 -7.87 4.61
C HIS A 11 -6.08 -9.14 4.59
N ARG A 12 -5.54 -10.30 4.20
CA ARG A 12 -6.33 -11.55 4.08
C ARG A 12 -6.78 -12.12 5.42
N HIS A 13 -6.06 -11.84 6.51
CA HIS A 13 -6.41 -12.28 7.86
C HIS A 13 -7.01 -11.16 8.72
N THR A 14 -7.24 -9.97 8.15
CA THR A 14 -7.95 -8.93 8.88
C THR A 14 -9.45 -9.24 8.87
N PRO A 15 -10.20 -8.86 9.91
CA PRO A 15 -11.64 -9.12 10.00
C PRO A 15 -12.44 -8.58 8.80
N PHE A 16 -11.88 -7.60 8.08
CA PHE A 16 -12.43 -7.05 6.84
C PHE A 16 -12.57 -8.07 5.70
N ARG A 17 -11.69 -9.07 5.60
CA ARG A 17 -11.77 -10.15 4.60
C ARG A 17 -12.21 -11.49 5.16
N ALA A 18 -12.19 -11.67 6.48
CA ALA A 18 -12.60 -12.93 7.12
C ALA A 18 -14.12 -13.17 7.09
N HIS A 19 -14.93 -12.10 7.06
CA HIS A 19 -16.39 -12.20 7.02
C HIS A 19 -16.96 -11.58 5.74
N SER A 20 -17.66 -12.38 4.93
CA SER A 20 -18.25 -11.95 3.65
C SER A 20 -19.22 -10.78 3.77
N PHE A 21 -19.96 -10.69 4.89
CA PHE A 21 -20.89 -9.59 5.17
C PHE A 21 -20.15 -8.26 5.40
N ILE A 22 -19.10 -8.27 6.23
CA ILE A 22 -18.27 -7.09 6.50
C ILE A 22 -17.56 -6.66 5.22
N ASN A 23 -17.02 -7.62 4.46
CA ASN A 23 -16.38 -7.34 3.18
C ASN A 23 -17.34 -6.64 2.20
N LEU A 24 -18.60 -7.06 2.11
CA LEU A 24 -19.58 -6.44 1.22
C LEU A 24 -19.92 -5.00 1.63
N CYS A 25 -20.14 -4.76 2.92
CA CYS A 25 -20.45 -3.42 3.43
C CYS A 25 -19.26 -2.45 3.30
N PHE A 26 -18.04 -2.94 3.50
CA PHE A 26 -16.83 -2.11 3.44
C PHE A 26 -16.17 -2.09 2.05
N SER A 27 -16.60 -2.92 1.10
CA SER A 27 -16.07 -2.96 -0.27
C SER A 27 -15.98 -1.58 -0.96
N PRO A 28 -17.00 -0.72 -0.95
CA PRO A 28 -16.90 0.58 -1.62
C PRO A 28 -15.92 1.53 -0.91
N PHE A 29 -15.82 1.46 0.41
CA PHE A 29 -14.85 2.24 1.19
C PHE A 29 -13.42 1.76 0.96
N ILE A 30 -13.21 0.44 0.94
CA ILE A 30 -11.91 -0.18 0.66
C ILE A 30 -11.49 0.15 -0.77
N TRP A 31 -12.40 0.07 -1.75
CA TRP A 31 -12.10 0.40 -3.13
C TRP A 31 -11.71 1.87 -3.33
N TYR A 32 -12.38 2.80 -2.63
CA TYR A 32 -12.06 4.22 -2.71
C TYR A 32 -10.78 4.59 -1.95
N MET A 33 -10.54 4.00 -0.77
CA MET A 33 -9.41 4.35 0.09
C MET A 33 -8.12 3.61 -0.27
N PHE A 34 -8.20 2.40 -0.81
CA PHE A 34 -7.02 1.60 -1.13
C PHE A 34 -6.62 1.81 -2.58
N LYS A 35 -5.39 2.27 -2.78
CA LYS A 35 -4.80 2.37 -4.11
C LYS A 35 -4.47 0.99 -4.68
N LYS A 36 -4.33 0.88 -6.00
CA LYS A 36 -3.88 -0.36 -6.64
C LYS A 36 -2.42 -0.67 -6.24
N PRO A 37 -2.03 -1.96 -6.21
CA PRO A 37 -0.64 -2.39 -5.99
C PRO A 37 0.37 -1.65 -6.87
N GLU A 38 0.01 -1.45 -8.13
CA GLU A 38 0.79 -0.74 -9.14
C GLU A 38 1.09 0.71 -8.75
N ASP A 39 0.11 1.42 -8.17
CA ASP A 39 0.29 2.82 -7.77
C ASP A 39 1.15 2.95 -6.52
N GLY A 40 1.08 1.96 -5.61
CA GLY A 40 1.83 1.95 -4.35
C GLY A 40 3.32 1.66 -4.51
N ILE A 41 3.74 0.98 -5.59
CA ILE A 41 5.14 0.60 -5.79
C ILE A 41 6.02 1.77 -6.24
N ASN A 42 5.44 2.88 -6.70
CA ASN A 42 6.19 4.02 -7.25
C ASN A 42 7.18 4.63 -6.24
N THR A 43 6.80 4.78 -4.97
CA THR A 43 7.70 5.28 -3.92
C THR A 43 8.90 4.34 -3.72
N ILE A 44 8.68 3.03 -3.84
CA ILE A 44 9.71 1.99 -3.70
C ILE A 44 10.67 2.05 -4.88
N MET A 45 10.13 2.13 -6.10
CA MET A 45 10.89 2.28 -7.34
C MET A 45 11.73 3.57 -7.34
N PHE A 46 11.15 4.68 -6.89
CA PHE A 46 11.87 5.95 -6.74
C PHE A 46 13.05 5.80 -5.79
N CYS A 47 12.86 5.20 -4.61
CA CYS A 47 13.97 4.98 -3.66
C CYS A 47 15.06 4.03 -4.21
N ALA A 48 14.70 3.10 -5.10
CA ALA A 48 15.62 2.09 -5.63
C ALA A 48 16.41 2.57 -6.86
N LEU A 49 15.83 3.45 -7.68
CA LEU A 49 16.38 3.88 -8.96
C LEU A 49 17.04 5.25 -8.92
N GLU A 50 16.70 6.10 -7.95
CA GLU A 50 17.16 7.48 -7.92
C GLU A 50 18.60 7.58 -7.37
N ASP A 51 19.56 7.86 -8.25
CA ASP A 51 20.97 8.05 -7.89
C ASP A 51 21.17 9.22 -6.90
N ALA A 52 20.26 10.20 -6.88
CA ALA A 52 20.31 11.31 -5.92
C ALA A 52 20.11 10.86 -4.46
N LEU A 53 19.52 9.68 -4.22
CA LEU A 53 19.35 9.09 -2.89
C LEU A 53 20.58 8.32 -2.40
N GLY A 54 21.55 8.03 -3.28
CA GLY A 54 22.75 7.26 -2.94
C GLY A 54 23.60 7.85 -1.81
N ASN A 55 23.46 9.15 -1.54
CA ASN A 55 24.19 9.85 -0.48
C ASN A 55 23.33 10.15 0.77
N THR A 56 22.08 9.68 0.82
CA THR A 56 21.19 9.86 1.97
C THR A 56 20.76 8.52 2.56
N SER A 57 21.30 8.20 3.74
CA SER A 57 20.93 7.00 4.51
C SER A 57 20.07 7.38 5.73
N GLY A 58 19.14 6.50 6.12
CA GLY A 58 18.33 6.65 7.34
C GLY A 58 17.06 7.50 7.23
N LYS A 59 16.67 7.94 6.03
CA LYS A 59 15.45 8.74 5.82
C LYS A 59 14.22 7.87 5.55
N TYR A 60 13.06 8.32 6.02
CA TYR A 60 11.78 7.63 5.82
C TYR A 60 10.98 8.32 4.71
N PHE A 61 10.71 7.57 3.64
CA PHE A 61 9.94 8.00 2.48
C PHE A 61 8.55 7.34 2.48
N VAL A 62 7.52 8.12 2.18
CA VAL A 62 6.10 7.71 2.08
C VAL A 62 5.60 8.05 0.69
#